data_AF-A0A1I7U062-F1
#
_entry.id   AF-A0A1I7U062-F1
#
_cell.length_a   1.000
_cell.length_b   1.000
_cell.length_c   1.000
_cell.angle_alpha   90.00
_cell.angle_beta   90.00
_cell.angle_gamma   90.00
#
_symmetry.space_group_name_H-M   'P 1'
#
loop_
_entity.id
_entity.type
_entity.pdbx_description
1 polymer ?
#
loop_
_entity_poly.entity_id
_entity_poly.type
_entity_poly.pdbx_seq_one_letter_code
_entity_poly.pdbx_strand_id
1 'polypeptide(L)'
;MNSNEEQIDIRSNRRERSGSATSILSISSETTREPRKYSTMDLKTLLKTVENIDISAFDRRRLFNPRKQRSCHKRPEPMSEELRKRESSKNSREYTKRNRDEISTCRVLLNDLNAVSNRLKELLTDFSIPTVEKQFQSAVSDTESIIRKYFIGPNLKKEFGLPELEPLLKEYQDKATETMLFEHRPSSPNQHKVKLEELKEQFEKLTTDKDGLNSSKDKTNFASSKSRLNQRIVRENLKSACWDCWKDINTMTVQGEELQQHHDTLKQQVWEK
;
A
#
# COMPACT_ATOMS: atom_id res chain seq x y z
N MET A 1 0.65 19.65 31.84
CA MET A 1 -0.06 19.09 30.68
C MET A 1 0.25 19.97 29.49
N ASN A 2 1.04 19.47 28.54
CA ASN A 2 1.09 19.97 27.17
C ASN A 2 1.76 18.88 26.33
N SER A 3 0.99 18.36 25.40
CA SER A 3 1.31 17.24 24.52
C SER A 3 2.20 17.74 23.39
N ASN A 4 3.45 17.30 23.36
CA ASN A 4 4.31 17.45 22.19
C ASN A 4 3.98 16.32 21.21
N GLU A 5 3.19 16.65 20.18
CA GLU A 5 3.09 15.82 18.98
C GLU A 5 4.44 15.92 18.24
N GLU A 6 5.24 14.86 18.31
CA GLU A 6 6.41 14.67 17.46
C GLU A 6 5.94 14.43 16.03
N GLN A 7 5.81 15.52 15.25
CA GLN A 7 5.87 15.45 13.80
C GLN A 7 7.26 14.94 13.41
N ILE A 8 7.34 13.66 13.02
CA ILE A 8 8.51 13.11 12.33
C ILE A 8 8.52 13.73 10.94
N ASP A 9 9.13 14.91 10.84
CA ASP A 9 9.40 15.64 9.60
C ASP A 9 10.43 14.81 8.80
N ILE A 10 9.95 13.93 7.91
CA ILE A 10 10.79 13.18 6.96
C ILE A 10 11.22 14.15 5.85
N ARG A 11 12.08 15.12 6.21
CA ARG A 11 12.80 15.91 5.22
C ARG A 11 13.81 15.02 4.52
N SER A 12 13.78 15.09 3.20
CA SER A 12 14.71 14.50 2.25
C SER A 12 16.14 15.00 2.51
N ASN A 13 16.82 14.42 3.50
CA ASN A 13 18.24 14.67 3.74
C ASN A 13 19.07 14.03 2.62
N ARG A 14 19.20 14.78 1.52
CA ARG A 14 20.18 14.56 0.46
C ARG A 14 21.55 14.87 1.05
N ARG A 15 22.16 13.87 1.68
CA ARG A 15 23.54 13.95 2.18
C ARG A 15 24.47 14.03 0.98
N GLU A 16 24.99 15.22 0.69
CA GLU A 16 26.10 15.39 -0.26
C GLU A 16 27.28 14.54 0.22
N ARG A 17 27.77 13.66 -0.67
CA ARG A 17 28.97 12.85 -0.43
C ARG A 17 30.14 13.52 -1.14
N SER A 18 31.08 14.05 -0.37
CA SER A 18 32.42 14.36 -0.85
C SER A 18 33.28 13.09 -0.88
N GLY A 19 33.96 12.83 -1.99
CA GLY A 19 35.11 11.90 -2.04
C GLY A 19 34.88 10.54 -2.71
N SER A 20 35.04 10.53 -4.04
CA SER A 20 35.71 9.50 -4.84
C SER A 20 35.53 8.01 -4.48
N ALA A 21 34.52 7.39 -5.09
CA ALA A 21 34.60 6.06 -5.70
C ALA A 21 33.33 5.86 -6.53
N THR A 22 33.44 6.00 -7.85
CA THR A 22 32.47 5.59 -8.87
C THR A 22 32.20 4.08 -8.74
N SER A 23 31.38 3.72 -7.76
CA SER A 23 30.85 2.38 -7.59
C SER A 23 29.43 2.40 -8.08
N ILE A 24 29.32 2.12 -9.38
CA ILE A 24 28.14 1.74 -10.17
C ILE A 24 26.89 1.69 -9.28
N LEU A 25 26.11 2.76 -9.38
CA LEU A 25 24.69 2.77 -9.05
C LEU A 25 24.06 1.66 -9.89
N SER A 26 24.08 0.43 -9.38
CA SER A 26 23.21 -0.64 -9.85
C SER A 26 21.81 -0.28 -9.35
N ILE A 27 21.23 0.74 -9.98
CA ILE A 27 19.80 1.02 -9.95
C ILE A 27 19.17 -0.27 -10.46
N SER A 28 18.39 -0.96 -9.63
CA SER A 28 17.65 -2.11 -10.14
C SER A 28 16.77 -1.58 -11.27
N SER A 29 16.65 -2.32 -12.37
CA SER A 29 15.77 -1.95 -13.48
C SER A 29 14.30 -1.73 -13.06
N GLU A 30 13.94 -2.13 -11.84
CA GLU A 30 12.64 -1.87 -11.21
C GLU A 30 12.50 -0.45 -10.65
N THR A 31 13.61 0.23 -10.28
CA THR A 31 13.55 1.61 -9.74
C THR A 31 13.34 2.68 -10.83
N THR A 32 13.40 2.28 -12.11
CA THR A 32 13.23 3.15 -13.30
C THR A 32 11.85 3.06 -13.94
N ARG A 33 10.89 2.31 -13.37
CA ARG A 33 9.51 2.40 -13.85
C ARG A 33 8.96 3.78 -13.49
N GLU A 34 8.56 4.54 -14.51
CA GLU A 34 7.79 5.75 -14.30
C GLU A 34 6.59 5.45 -13.40
N PRO A 35 6.22 6.35 -12.46
CA PRO A 35 5.04 6.15 -11.63
C PRO A 35 3.83 5.95 -12.54
N ARG A 36 3.14 4.80 -12.38
CA ARG A 36 1.91 4.53 -13.11
C ARG A 36 0.90 5.64 -12.76
N LYS A 37 0.29 6.25 -13.78
CA LYS A 37 -0.74 7.27 -13.58
C LYS A 37 -2.09 6.58 -13.33
N TYR A 38 -2.46 6.42 -12.07
CA TYR A 38 -3.73 5.81 -11.66
C TYR A 38 -4.92 6.78 -11.73
N SER A 39 -4.68 8.09 -11.62
CA SER A 39 -5.72 9.11 -11.48
C SER A 39 -6.73 9.15 -12.64
N THR A 40 -6.35 8.69 -13.83
CA THR A 40 -7.22 8.69 -15.02
C THR A 40 -7.85 7.33 -15.31
N MET A 41 -7.55 6.30 -14.51
CA MET A 41 -8.09 4.96 -14.73
C MET A 41 -9.55 4.89 -14.27
N ASP A 42 -10.38 4.19 -15.05
CA ASP A 42 -11.70 3.75 -14.63
C ASP A 42 -11.58 2.52 -13.72
N LEU A 43 -12.69 2.13 -13.07
CA LEU A 43 -12.71 1.01 -12.13
C LEU A 43 -12.18 -0.28 -12.77
N LYS A 44 -12.71 -0.65 -13.94
CA LYS A 44 -12.34 -1.88 -14.65
C LYS A 44 -10.85 -1.94 -14.99
N THR A 45 -10.25 -0.84 -15.45
CA THR A 45 -8.81 -0.79 -15.75
C THR A 45 -7.97 -0.81 -14.49
N LEU A 46 -8.43 -0.14 -13.43
CA LEU A 46 -7.75 -0.11 -12.14
C LEU A 46 -7.71 -1.50 -11.52
N LEU A 47 -8.81 -2.24 -11.49
CA LEU A 47 -8.89 -3.61 -10.97
C LEU A 47 -7.91 -4.55 -11.66
N LYS A 48 -7.85 -4.54 -13.00
CA LYS A 48 -6.84 -5.28 -13.76
C LYS A 48 -5.41 -4.85 -13.43
N THR A 49 -5.21 -3.58 -13.11
CA THR A 49 -3.88 -3.08 -12.76
C THR A 49 -3.44 -3.57 -11.37
N VAL A 50 -4.38 -3.70 -10.42
CA VAL A 50 -4.14 -4.27 -9.08
C VAL A 50 -3.60 -5.69 -9.16
N GLU A 51 -4.20 -6.54 -10.01
CA GLU A 51 -3.76 -7.94 -10.22
C GLU A 51 -2.29 -8.04 -10.69
N ASN A 52 -1.79 -6.99 -11.34
CA ASN A 52 -0.44 -6.94 -11.88
C ASN A 52 0.60 -6.36 -10.90
N ILE A 53 0.20 -5.98 -9.68
CA ILE A 53 1.12 -5.49 -8.66
C ILE A 53 1.79 -6.70 -7.99
N ASP A 54 3.12 -6.78 -8.11
CA ASP A 54 3.90 -7.84 -7.46
C ASP A 54 4.02 -7.60 -5.95
N ILE A 55 2.98 -7.99 -5.21
CA ILE A 55 2.94 -7.92 -3.74
C ILE A 55 3.99 -8.82 -3.09
N SER A 56 4.46 -9.86 -3.79
CA SER A 56 5.50 -10.74 -3.25
C SER A 56 6.82 -9.98 -3.04
N ALA A 57 7.01 -8.82 -3.68
CA ALA A 57 8.22 -8.02 -3.57
C ALA A 57 8.53 -7.57 -2.13
N PHE A 58 7.53 -7.26 -1.30
CA PHE A 58 7.77 -6.89 0.10
C PHE A 58 7.83 -8.11 1.05
N ASP A 59 7.22 -9.23 0.68
CA ASP A 59 7.32 -10.51 1.42
C ASP A 59 8.64 -11.25 1.19
N ARG A 60 9.31 -11.00 0.05
CA ARG A 60 10.62 -11.60 -0.25
C ARG A 60 11.59 -11.34 0.90
N ARG A 61 11.98 -12.43 1.58
CA ARG A 61 13.05 -12.43 2.58
C ARG A 61 14.42 -12.08 1.98
N ARG A 62 14.55 -12.15 0.65
CA ARG A 62 15.76 -11.87 -0.12
C ARG A 62 15.39 -11.34 -1.51
N LEU A 63 15.60 -10.05 -1.76
CA LEU A 63 15.55 -9.49 -3.13
C LEU A 63 16.77 -9.90 -3.97
N PHE A 64 17.82 -10.42 -3.32
CA PHE A 64 19.04 -10.88 -3.99
C PHE A 64 19.37 -12.32 -3.61
N ASN A 65 19.71 -13.14 -4.62
CA ASN A 65 20.01 -14.56 -4.49
C ASN A 65 20.92 -14.87 -3.30
N PRO A 66 20.69 -15.99 -2.57
CA PRO A 66 21.65 -16.48 -1.61
C PRO A 66 23.00 -16.65 -2.30
N ARG A 67 24.11 -16.25 -1.65
CA ARG A 67 25.40 -16.88 -1.97
C ARG A 67 25.17 -18.39 -1.91
N LYS A 68 25.53 -19.11 -2.98
CA LYS A 68 25.56 -20.59 -3.00
C LYS A 68 26.19 -21.05 -1.68
N GLN A 69 25.45 -21.85 -0.90
CA GLN A 69 26.00 -22.46 0.30
C GLN A 69 27.26 -23.20 -0.11
N ARG A 70 28.40 -22.81 0.45
CA ARG A 70 29.63 -23.58 0.26
C ARG A 70 29.38 -24.95 0.88
N SER A 71 29.61 -26.01 0.11
CA SER A 71 29.57 -27.39 0.59
C SER A 71 30.32 -27.49 1.92
N CYS A 72 29.66 -28.05 2.93
CA CYS A 72 30.21 -28.28 4.27
C CYS A 72 31.35 -29.31 4.30
N HIS A 73 31.71 -29.92 3.15
CA HIS A 73 32.73 -30.97 3.06
C HIS A 73 34.13 -30.45 2.76
N LYS A 74 34.32 -29.14 2.58
CA LYS A 74 35.65 -28.53 2.57
C LYS A 74 35.88 -27.83 3.91
N ARG A 75 36.74 -28.39 4.76
CA ARG A 75 37.27 -27.69 5.95
C ARG A 75 37.84 -26.35 5.48
N PRO A 76 37.29 -25.20 5.91
CA PRO A 76 37.92 -23.93 5.60
C PRO A 76 39.28 -23.92 6.29
N GLU A 77 40.34 -23.70 5.53
CA GLU A 77 41.66 -23.43 6.11
C GLU A 77 41.55 -22.28 7.12
N PRO A 78 42.37 -22.27 8.18
CA PRO A 78 42.37 -21.18 9.15
C PRO A 78 42.68 -19.86 8.42
N MET A 79 41.65 -19.03 8.24
CA MET A 79 41.81 -17.71 7.63
C MET A 79 42.63 -16.80 8.55
N SER A 80 43.58 -16.06 7.97
CA SER A 80 44.29 -15.01 8.69
C SER A 80 43.33 -13.97 9.27
N GLU A 81 43.70 -13.33 10.39
CA GLU A 81 42.94 -12.25 11.01
C GLU A 81 42.61 -11.13 10.01
N GLU A 82 43.54 -10.81 9.11
CA GLU A 82 43.38 -9.81 8.06
C GLU A 82 42.32 -10.21 7.03
N LEU A 83 42.31 -11.48 6.60
CA LEU A 83 41.28 -12.01 5.72
C LEU A 83 39.90 -12.00 6.40
N ARG A 84 39.84 -12.34 7.69
CA ARG A 84 38.60 -12.28 8.48
C ARG A 84 38.05 -10.86 8.58
N LYS A 85 38.90 -9.87 8.85
CA LYS A 85 38.52 -8.44 8.91
C LYS A 85 38.05 -7.93 7.55
N ARG A 86 38.72 -8.29 6.46
CA ARG A 86 38.30 -7.95 5.08
C ARG A 86 36.95 -8.55 4.73
N GLU A 87 36.72 -9.82 5.03
CA GLU A 87 35.43 -10.48 4.75
C GLU A 87 34.29 -9.91 5.61
N SER A 88 34.54 -9.64 6.91
CA SER A 88 33.58 -8.97 7.79
C SER A 88 33.18 -7.58 7.27
N SER A 89 34.15 -6.79 6.82
CA SER A 89 33.90 -5.47 6.22
C SER A 89 33.06 -5.57 4.94
N LYS A 90 33.39 -6.53 4.05
CA LYS A 90 32.62 -6.81 2.83
C LYS A 90 31.18 -7.20 3.17
N ASN A 91 30.99 -8.12 4.12
CA ASN A 91 29.66 -8.59 4.54
C ASN A 91 28.82 -7.46 5.15
N SER A 92 29.43 -6.58 5.96
CA SER A 92 28.72 -5.42 6.51
C SER A 92 28.29 -4.44 5.42
N ARG A 93 29.15 -4.14 4.43
CA ARG A 93 28.79 -3.27 3.30
C ARG A 93 27.66 -3.86 2.47
N GLU A 94 27.74 -5.16 2.18
CA GLU A 94 26.72 -5.88 1.43
C GLU A 94 25.38 -5.89 2.17
N TYR A 95 25.39 -6.11 3.49
CA TYR A 95 24.20 -6.03 4.33
C TYR A 95 23.56 -4.63 4.32
N THR A 96 24.36 -3.57 4.50
CA THR A 96 23.86 -2.19 4.46
C THR A 96 23.27 -1.84 3.09
N LYS A 97 23.92 -2.28 1.99
CA LYS A 97 23.38 -2.12 0.64
C LYS A 97 22.02 -2.82 0.50
N ARG A 98 21.93 -4.08 0.91
CA ARG A 98 20.68 -4.87 0.86
C ARG A 98 19.54 -4.21 1.64
N ASN A 99 19.76 -3.78 2.88
CA ASN A 99 18.73 -3.09 3.66
C ASN A 99 18.27 -1.80 2.97
N ARG A 100 19.20 -1.01 2.41
CA ARG A 100 18.86 0.22 1.69
C ARG A 100 18.01 -0.07 0.46
N ASP A 101 18.38 -1.08 -0.32
CA ASP A 101 17.68 -1.44 -1.54
C ASP A 101 16.28 -2.04 -1.22
N GLU A 102 16.15 -2.84 -0.15
CA GLU A 102 14.85 -3.31 0.37
C GLU A 102 13.96 -2.16 0.84
N ILE A 103 14.49 -1.20 1.61
CA ILE A 103 13.75 -0.01 2.05
C ILE A 103 13.28 0.80 0.83
N SER A 104 14.15 0.98 -0.17
CA SER A 104 13.80 1.70 -1.40
C SER A 104 12.66 1.00 -2.15
N THR A 105 12.73 -0.32 -2.27
CA THR A 105 11.71 -1.14 -2.93
C THR A 105 10.37 -1.04 -2.20
N CYS A 106 10.36 -1.19 -0.87
CA CYS A 106 9.13 -1.08 -0.08
C CYS A 106 8.53 0.34 -0.16
N ARG A 107 9.35 1.39 -0.23
CA ARG A 107 8.85 2.76 -0.42
C ARG A 107 8.17 2.97 -1.77
N VAL A 108 8.81 2.51 -2.84
CA VAL A 108 8.23 2.60 -4.19
C VAL A 108 6.90 1.85 -4.23
N LEU A 109 6.87 0.63 -3.69
CA LEU A 109 5.66 -0.18 -3.67
C LEU A 109 4.56 0.43 -2.79
N LEU A 110 4.90 0.94 -1.60
CA LEU A 110 3.93 1.60 -0.73
C LEU A 110 3.30 2.83 -1.40
N ASN A 111 4.10 3.62 -2.13
CA ASN A 111 3.59 4.75 -2.90
C ASN A 111 2.63 4.28 -4.01
N ASP A 112 2.97 3.19 -4.69
CA ASP A 112 2.16 2.59 -5.74
C ASP A 112 0.81 2.10 -5.20
N LEU A 113 0.84 1.33 -4.10
CA LEU A 113 -0.36 0.84 -3.40
C LEU A 113 -1.22 2.00 -2.88
N ASN A 114 -0.62 3.02 -2.26
CA ASN A 114 -1.39 4.18 -1.78
C ASN A 114 -2.06 4.95 -2.93
N ALA A 115 -1.41 5.09 -4.08
CA ALA A 115 -2.00 5.76 -5.24
C ALA A 115 -3.21 4.99 -5.78
N VAL A 116 -3.12 3.65 -5.85
CA VAL A 116 -4.24 2.77 -6.18
C VAL A 116 -5.36 2.87 -5.15
N SER A 117 -5.03 2.79 -3.86
CA SER A 117 -5.99 2.86 -2.75
C SER A 117 -6.78 4.18 -2.80
N ASN A 118 -6.10 5.30 -2.98
CA ASN A 118 -6.76 6.60 -3.12
C ASN A 118 -7.68 6.66 -4.34
N ARG A 119 -7.23 6.13 -5.49
CA ARG A 119 -8.05 6.10 -6.69
C ARG A 119 -9.28 5.20 -6.54
N LEU A 120 -9.15 4.05 -5.89
CA LEU A 120 -10.29 3.19 -5.57
C LEU A 120 -11.29 3.93 -4.68
N LYS A 121 -10.83 4.62 -3.63
CA LYS A 121 -11.71 5.42 -2.77
C LYS A 121 -12.48 6.47 -3.56
N GLU A 122 -11.82 7.21 -4.44
CA GLU A 122 -12.47 8.17 -5.33
C GLU A 122 -13.56 7.50 -6.18
N LEU A 123 -13.24 6.40 -6.86
CA LEU A 123 -14.20 5.69 -7.70
C LEU A 123 -15.38 5.13 -6.89
N LEU A 124 -15.15 4.64 -5.68
CA LEU A 124 -16.23 4.18 -4.80
C LEU A 124 -17.15 5.32 -4.36
N THR A 125 -16.68 6.57 -4.30
CA THR A 125 -17.56 7.72 -4.02
C THR A 125 -18.57 7.97 -5.15
N ASP A 126 -18.23 7.63 -6.39
CA ASP A 126 -19.17 7.73 -7.53
C ASP A 126 -20.35 6.75 -7.37
N PHE A 127 -20.12 5.61 -6.72
CA PHE A 127 -21.14 4.60 -6.41
C PHE A 127 -21.77 4.78 -5.02
N SER A 128 -21.40 5.82 -4.27
CA SER A 128 -22.02 6.03 -2.97
C SER A 128 -23.51 6.33 -3.11
N ILE A 129 -24.29 5.87 -2.12
CA ILE A 129 -25.74 6.09 -2.02
C ILE A 129 -26.14 7.53 -2.38
N PRO A 130 -25.59 8.59 -1.75
CA PRO A 130 -26.00 9.96 -2.07
C PRO A 130 -25.68 10.38 -3.50
N THR A 131 -24.58 9.89 -4.07
CA THR A 131 -24.20 10.20 -5.46
C THR A 131 -25.17 9.55 -6.43
N VAL A 132 -25.44 8.25 -6.27
CA VAL A 132 -26.32 7.48 -7.16
C VAL A 132 -27.77 7.96 -7.05
N GLU A 133 -28.29 8.18 -5.84
CA GLU A 133 -29.64 8.74 -5.63
C GLU A 133 -29.81 10.06 -6.37
N LYS A 134 -28.87 10.99 -6.21
CA LYS A 134 -28.90 12.29 -6.88
C LYS A 134 -28.84 12.16 -8.40
N GLN A 135 -27.97 11.30 -8.93
CA GLN A 135 -27.82 11.09 -10.37
C GLN A 135 -29.11 10.56 -11.00
N PHE A 136 -29.71 9.52 -10.41
CA PHE A 136 -30.94 8.92 -10.93
C PHE A 136 -32.16 9.84 -10.76
N GLN A 137 -32.33 10.49 -9.61
CA GLN A 137 -33.41 11.46 -9.41
C GLN A 137 -33.33 12.61 -10.40
N SER A 138 -32.13 13.15 -10.64
CA SER A 138 -31.92 14.23 -11.62
C SER A 138 -32.23 13.75 -13.04
N ALA A 139 -31.73 12.57 -13.44
CA ALA A 139 -31.96 12.01 -14.77
C ALA A 139 -33.46 11.73 -15.05
N VAL A 140 -34.18 11.19 -14.08
CA VAL A 140 -35.63 10.94 -14.20
C VAL A 140 -36.39 12.27 -14.25
N SER A 141 -36.05 13.24 -13.40
CA SER A 141 -36.66 14.58 -13.40
C SER A 141 -36.44 15.31 -14.74
N ASP A 142 -35.23 15.26 -15.30
CA ASP A 142 -34.91 15.85 -16.60
C ASP A 142 -35.71 15.18 -17.72
N THR A 143 -35.86 13.86 -17.66
CA THR A 143 -36.67 13.09 -18.62
C THR A 143 -38.14 13.47 -18.53
N GLU A 144 -38.72 13.55 -17.32
CA GLU A 144 -40.08 14.01 -17.11
C GLU A 144 -40.29 15.45 -17.62
N SER A 145 -39.32 16.33 -17.38
CA SER A 145 -39.34 17.72 -17.86
C SER A 145 -39.34 17.78 -19.39
N ILE A 146 -38.54 16.95 -20.06
CA ILE A 146 -38.54 16.84 -21.53
C ILE A 146 -39.89 16.34 -22.03
N ILE A 147 -40.44 15.27 -21.46
CA ILE A 147 -41.74 14.72 -21.87
C ILE A 147 -42.85 15.77 -21.74
N ARG A 148 -42.89 16.52 -20.63
CA ARG A 148 -43.87 17.59 -20.38
C ARG A 148 -43.83 18.71 -21.42
N LYS A 149 -42.71 18.94 -22.10
CA LYS A 149 -42.63 19.93 -23.20
C LYS A 149 -43.42 19.51 -24.43
N TYR A 150 -43.58 18.21 -24.64
CA TYR A 150 -44.22 17.66 -25.84
C TYR A 150 -45.60 17.06 -25.56
N PHE A 151 -45.91 16.71 -24.31
CA PHE A 151 -47.17 16.09 -23.91
C PHE A 151 -47.77 16.77 -22.67
N ILE A 152 -49.04 17.17 -22.79
CA ILE A 152 -49.85 17.73 -21.69
C ILE A 152 -50.95 16.71 -21.38
N GLY A 153 -50.78 15.96 -20.29
CA GLY A 153 -51.71 14.92 -19.88
C GLY A 153 -51.55 14.53 -18.40
N PRO A 154 -52.61 14.00 -17.77
CA PRO A 154 -52.53 13.51 -16.40
C PRO A 154 -51.71 12.21 -16.32
N ASN A 155 -50.71 12.20 -15.45
CA ASN A 155 -49.88 11.04 -15.07
C ASN A 155 -49.02 10.43 -16.19
N LEU A 156 -48.06 11.22 -16.68
CA LEU A 156 -47.02 10.84 -17.64
C LEU A 156 -46.26 9.56 -17.27
N LYS A 157 -46.11 9.25 -15.98
CA LYS A 157 -45.43 8.03 -15.54
C LYS A 157 -46.10 6.77 -16.06
N LYS A 158 -47.44 6.72 -15.99
CA LYS A 158 -48.21 5.57 -16.45
C LYS A 158 -48.28 5.48 -17.98
N GLU A 159 -48.33 6.63 -18.65
CA GLU A 159 -48.43 6.72 -20.11
C GLU A 159 -47.12 6.35 -20.82
N PHE A 160 -45.99 6.72 -20.24
CA PHE A 160 -44.65 6.44 -20.78
C PHE A 160 -43.93 5.27 -20.10
N GLY A 161 -44.62 4.53 -19.21
CA GLY A 161 -44.05 3.37 -18.52
C GLY A 161 -42.86 3.71 -17.62
N LEU A 162 -42.79 4.93 -17.08
CA LEU A 162 -41.69 5.34 -16.21
C LEU A 162 -41.78 4.59 -14.86
N PRO A 163 -40.70 3.92 -14.43
CA PRO A 163 -40.71 3.16 -13.18
C PRO A 163 -40.81 4.06 -11.95
N GLU A 164 -41.38 3.52 -10.88
CA GLU A 164 -41.31 4.15 -9.56
C GLU A 164 -39.88 4.06 -9.04
N LEU A 165 -39.23 5.22 -8.88
CA LEU A 165 -37.80 5.29 -8.58
C LEU A 165 -37.48 4.99 -7.10
N GLU A 166 -38.34 5.39 -6.16
CA GLU A 166 -38.10 5.24 -4.72
C GLU A 166 -37.85 3.78 -4.28
N PRO A 167 -38.67 2.78 -4.71
CA PRO A 167 -38.41 1.38 -4.35
C PRO A 167 -37.07 0.86 -4.91
N LEU A 168 -36.70 1.27 -6.13
CA LEU A 168 -35.46 0.83 -6.77
C LEU A 168 -34.22 1.44 -6.09
N LEU A 169 -34.30 2.73 -5.73
CA LEU A 169 -33.25 3.39 -4.95
C LEU A 169 -33.12 2.78 -3.55
N LYS A 170 -34.24 2.39 -2.93
CA LYS A 170 -34.21 1.71 -1.64
C LYS A 170 -33.52 0.35 -1.72
N GLU A 171 -33.81 -0.43 -2.76
CA GLU A 171 -33.12 -1.70 -3.02
C GLU A 171 -31.61 -1.48 -3.23
N TYR A 172 -31.21 -0.46 -4.00
CA TYR A 172 -29.80 -0.09 -4.16
C TYR A 172 -29.16 0.29 -2.83
N GLN A 173 -29.84 1.11 -2.01
CA GLN A 173 -29.34 1.56 -0.72
C GLN A 173 -29.03 0.37 0.21
N ASP A 174 -29.94 -0.59 0.29
CA ASP A 174 -29.81 -1.74 1.18
C ASP A 174 -28.63 -2.62 0.74
N LYS A 175 -28.52 -2.92 -0.56
CA LYS A 175 -27.40 -3.69 -1.12
C LYS A 175 -26.06 -2.97 -1.01
N ALA A 176 -26.01 -1.68 -1.34
CA ALA A 176 -24.80 -0.88 -1.23
C ALA A 176 -24.31 -0.79 0.21
N THR A 177 -25.22 -0.71 1.18
CA THR A 177 -24.86 -0.73 2.61
C THR A 177 -24.25 -2.07 3.01
N GLU A 178 -24.85 -3.18 2.56
CA GLU A 178 -24.32 -4.52 2.81
C GLU A 178 -22.92 -4.72 2.21
N THR A 179 -22.73 -4.36 0.93
CA THR A 179 -21.43 -4.42 0.25
C THR A 179 -20.37 -3.60 0.98
N MET A 180 -20.70 -2.38 1.43
CA MET A 180 -19.74 -1.53 2.14
C MET A 180 -19.32 -2.07 3.52
N LEU A 181 -20.08 -3.01 4.10
CA LEU A 181 -19.69 -3.71 5.34
C LEU A 181 -18.70 -4.86 5.10
N PHE A 182 -18.48 -5.26 3.85
CA PHE A 182 -17.48 -6.27 3.52
C PHE A 182 -16.10 -5.84 3.98
N GLU A 183 -15.39 -6.76 4.64
CA GLU A 183 -13.99 -6.58 5.03
C GLU A 183 -13.19 -7.81 4.58
N HIS A 184 -12.15 -7.60 3.78
CA HIS A 184 -11.26 -8.71 3.42
C HIS A 184 -10.50 -9.19 4.66
N ARG A 185 -10.61 -10.49 4.96
CA ARG A 185 -9.90 -11.13 6.08
C ARG A 185 -8.84 -12.10 5.52
N PRO A 186 -7.57 -11.68 5.42
CA PRO A 186 -6.51 -12.56 4.96
C PRO A 186 -6.37 -13.79 5.86
N SER A 187 -6.03 -14.93 5.27
CA SER A 187 -5.78 -16.19 6.00
C SER A 187 -4.56 -16.15 6.92
N SER A 188 -3.65 -15.20 6.68
CA SER A 188 -2.47 -14.97 7.51
C SER A 188 -2.50 -13.55 8.09
N PRO A 189 -2.23 -13.39 9.40
CA PRO A 189 -2.15 -12.07 10.01
C PRO A 189 -0.89 -11.33 9.52
N ASN A 190 -0.86 -10.01 9.70
CA ASN A 190 0.29 -9.18 9.38
C ASN A 190 1.49 -9.55 10.28
N GLN A 191 2.34 -10.48 9.82
CA GLN A 191 3.52 -10.95 10.55
C GLN A 191 4.58 -9.84 10.71
N HIS A 192 4.60 -8.87 9.80
CA HIS A 192 5.51 -7.72 9.87
C HIS A 192 5.19 -6.82 11.04
N LYS A 193 3.92 -6.66 11.38
CA LYS A 193 3.48 -5.90 12.56
C LYS A 193 3.96 -6.53 13.86
N VAL A 194 3.84 -7.86 14.00
CA VAL A 194 4.34 -8.59 15.18
C VAL A 194 5.86 -8.39 15.33
N LYS A 195 6.59 -8.60 14.24
CA LYS A 195 8.05 -8.42 14.22
C LYS A 195 8.49 -6.98 14.45
N LEU A 196 7.69 -6.00 14.02
CA LEU A 196 7.96 -4.59 14.25
C LEU A 196 7.96 -4.28 15.76
N GLU A 197 6.99 -4.81 16.50
CA GLU A 197 6.92 -4.63 17.96
C GLU A 197 8.14 -5.28 18.65
N GLU A 198 8.51 -6.51 18.27
CA GLU A 198 9.74 -7.15 18.78
C GLU A 198 11.01 -6.29 18.54
N LEU A 199 11.10 -5.63 17.38
CA LEU A 199 12.25 -4.78 17.06
C LEU A 199 12.24 -3.46 17.84
N LYS A 200 11.07 -2.89 18.11
CA LYS A 200 10.92 -1.70 18.97
C LYS A 200 11.32 -2.02 20.40
N GLU A 201 10.87 -3.15 20.94
CA GLU A 201 11.29 -3.62 22.27
C GLU A 201 12.81 -3.82 22.35
N GLN A 202 13.42 -4.43 21.32
CA GLN A 202 14.88 -4.56 21.24
C GLN A 202 15.58 -3.20 21.22
N PHE A 203 14.97 -2.20 20.57
CA PHE A 203 15.55 -0.86 20.47
C PHE A 203 15.48 -0.13 21.80
N GLU A 204 14.35 -0.23 22.50
CA GLU A 204 14.18 0.31 23.85
C GLU A 204 15.19 -0.31 24.82
N LYS A 205 15.30 -1.64 24.86
CA LYS A 205 16.31 -2.35 25.68
C LYS A 205 17.72 -1.86 25.39
N LEU A 206 18.09 -1.80 24.10
CA LEU A 206 19.39 -1.31 23.69
C LEU A 206 19.62 0.13 24.17
N THR A 207 18.64 1.02 24.08
CA THR A 207 18.77 2.41 24.52
C THR A 207 18.86 2.57 26.03
N THR A 208 18.20 1.72 26.81
CA THR A 208 18.31 1.72 28.29
C THR A 208 19.71 1.30 28.74
N ASP A 209 20.34 0.35 28.04
CA ASP A 209 21.71 -0.11 28.34
C ASP A 209 22.81 0.93 28.04
N LYS A 210 22.46 2.05 27.37
CA LYS A 210 23.41 3.10 26.95
C LYS A 210 24.14 3.74 28.14
N ASP A 211 23.45 3.92 29.26
CA ASP A 211 23.97 4.69 30.39
C ASP A 211 25.05 3.94 31.19
N GLY A 212 25.25 2.63 30.91
CA GLY A 212 26.35 1.82 31.45
C GLY A 212 27.62 1.80 30.60
N LEU A 213 27.69 2.53 29.47
CA LEU A 213 28.80 2.41 28.50
C LEU A 213 29.99 3.32 28.85
N ASN A 214 31.04 2.72 29.42
CA ASN A 214 32.24 3.45 29.88
C ASN A 214 33.39 3.54 28.86
N SER A 215 33.45 2.63 27.87
CA SER A 215 34.51 2.62 26.85
C SER A 215 34.12 3.32 25.54
N SER A 216 35.08 3.98 24.90
CA SER A 216 34.93 4.54 23.54
C SER A 216 34.56 3.46 22.51
N LYS A 217 35.09 2.25 22.68
CA LYS A 217 34.76 1.09 21.85
C LYS A 217 33.28 0.70 22.00
N ASP A 218 32.78 0.71 23.22
CA ASP A 218 31.40 0.31 23.54
C ASP A 218 30.40 1.36 23.03
N LYS A 219 30.73 2.65 23.15
CA LYS A 219 29.95 3.75 22.56
C LYS A 219 29.85 3.64 21.04
N THR A 220 30.94 3.29 20.37
CA THR A 220 30.97 3.10 18.90
C THR A 220 30.14 1.89 18.47
N ASN A 221 30.26 0.78 19.20
CA ASN A 221 29.47 -0.43 18.95
C ASN A 221 27.98 -0.18 19.17
N PHE A 222 27.62 0.52 20.25
CA PHE A 222 26.26 0.93 20.52
C PHE A 222 25.67 1.77 19.38
N ALA A 223 26.38 2.80 18.91
CA ALA A 223 25.91 3.64 17.81
C ALA A 223 25.68 2.82 16.52
N SER A 224 26.60 1.90 16.21
CA SER A 224 26.45 0.99 15.07
C SER A 224 25.25 0.05 15.21
N SER A 225 25.07 -0.57 16.39
CA SER A 225 23.95 -1.47 16.67
C SER A 225 22.62 -0.73 16.61
N LYS A 226 22.53 0.46 17.22
CA LYS A 226 21.35 1.33 17.19
C LYS A 226 20.98 1.70 15.76
N SER A 227 21.96 2.11 14.94
CA SER A 227 21.73 2.46 13.54
C SER A 227 21.19 1.27 12.73
N ARG A 228 21.77 0.08 12.89
CA ARG A 228 21.32 -1.15 12.20
C ARG A 228 19.93 -1.58 12.63
N LEU A 229 19.64 -1.49 13.93
CA LEU A 229 18.32 -1.83 14.46
C LEU A 229 17.25 -0.85 13.96
N ASN A 230 17.55 0.45 13.94
CA ASN A 230 16.65 1.45 13.37
C ASN A 230 16.34 1.20 11.90
N GLN A 231 17.33 0.80 11.09
CA GLN A 231 17.08 0.41 9.69
C GLN A 231 16.15 -0.80 9.56
N ARG A 232 16.26 -1.79 10.47
CA ARG A 232 15.36 -2.95 10.50
C ARG A 232 13.93 -2.52 10.87
N ILE A 233 13.77 -1.63 11.86
CA ILE A 233 12.47 -1.06 12.26
C ILE A 233 11.83 -0.35 11.07
N VAL A 234 12.54 0.58 10.43
CA VAL A 234 12.02 1.31 9.25
C VAL A 234 11.58 0.35 8.15
N ARG A 235 12.37 -0.69 7.88
CA ARG A 235 12.02 -1.70 6.88
C ARG A 235 10.76 -2.49 7.25
N GLU A 236 10.68 -3.06 8.45
CA GLU A 236 9.50 -3.83 8.86
C GLU A 236 8.25 -2.95 8.96
N ASN A 237 8.39 -1.68 9.36
CA ASN A 237 7.30 -0.71 9.35
C ASN A 237 6.76 -0.49 7.93
N LEU A 238 7.65 -0.33 6.93
CA LEU A 238 7.23 -0.21 5.53
C LEU A 238 6.54 -1.47 5.01
N LYS A 239 7.04 -2.66 5.39
CA LYS A 239 6.40 -3.94 5.01
C LYS A 239 5.03 -4.09 5.64
N SER A 240 4.88 -3.75 6.92
CA SER A 240 3.58 -3.72 7.60
C SER A 240 2.61 -2.79 6.89
N ALA A 241 3.04 -1.58 6.54
CA ALA A 241 2.21 -0.62 5.84
C ALA A 241 1.81 -1.09 4.42
N CYS A 242 2.71 -1.74 3.68
CA CYS A 242 2.38 -2.35 2.39
C CYS A 242 1.31 -3.43 2.55
N TRP A 243 1.44 -4.29 3.56
CA TRP A 243 0.48 -5.35 3.85
C TRP A 243 -0.90 -4.81 4.21
N ASP A 244 -0.96 -3.80 5.09
CA ASP A 244 -2.22 -3.17 5.49
C ASP A 244 -2.89 -2.48 4.29
N CYS A 245 -2.12 -1.74 3.48
CA CYS A 245 -2.64 -1.11 2.26
C CYS A 245 -3.15 -2.13 1.23
N TRP A 246 -2.44 -3.25 1.06
CA TRP A 246 -2.89 -4.35 0.20
C TRP A 246 -4.22 -4.97 0.65
N LYS A 247 -4.38 -5.19 1.97
CA LYS A 247 -5.65 -5.68 2.54
C LYS A 247 -6.80 -4.71 2.23
N ASP A 248 -6.56 -3.41 2.38
CA ASP A 248 -7.55 -2.38 2.07
C ASP A 248 -7.93 -2.38 0.58
N ILE A 249 -6.94 -2.51 -0.31
CA ILE A 249 -7.17 -2.60 -1.77
C ILE A 249 -8.02 -3.83 -2.12
N ASN A 250 -7.76 -4.99 -1.53
CA ASN A 250 -8.58 -6.19 -1.76
C ASN A 250 -10.02 -5.99 -1.29
N THR A 251 -10.20 -5.32 -0.14
CA THR A 251 -11.53 -4.99 0.37
C THR A 251 -12.28 -4.10 -0.61
N MET A 252 -11.65 -3.00 -1.02
CA MET A 252 -12.25 -2.03 -1.96
C MET A 252 -12.46 -2.61 -3.37
N THR A 253 -11.67 -3.60 -3.76
CA THR A 253 -11.84 -4.30 -5.04
C THR A 253 -13.17 -5.04 -5.09
N VAL A 254 -13.45 -5.87 -4.08
CA VAL A 254 -14.73 -6.59 -3.98
C VAL A 254 -15.90 -5.63 -3.85
N GLN A 255 -15.76 -4.60 -2.99
CA GLN A 255 -16.77 -3.56 -2.84
C GLN A 255 -17.07 -2.85 -4.18
N GLY A 256 -16.04 -2.51 -4.95
CA GLY A 256 -16.18 -1.86 -6.24
C GLY A 256 -16.90 -2.73 -7.27
N GLU A 257 -16.55 -4.01 -7.35
CA GLU A 257 -17.19 -4.96 -8.26
C GLU A 257 -18.69 -5.13 -7.96
N GLU A 258 -19.05 -5.33 -6.69
CA GLU A 258 -20.44 -5.48 -6.26
C GLU A 258 -21.25 -4.20 -6.45
N LEU A 259 -20.71 -3.04 -6.04
CA LEU A 259 -21.39 -1.75 -6.22
C LEU A 259 -21.62 -1.43 -7.70
N GLN A 260 -20.66 -1.74 -8.57
CA GLN A 260 -20.83 -1.56 -10.01
C GLN A 260 -21.96 -2.46 -10.55
N GLN A 261 -22.04 -3.72 -10.11
CA GLN A 261 -23.12 -4.63 -10.49
C GLN A 261 -24.50 -4.12 -10.02
N HIS A 262 -24.60 -3.62 -8.79
CA HIS A 262 -25.83 -3.05 -8.27
C HIS A 262 -26.26 -1.79 -9.04
N HIS A 263 -25.30 -0.93 -9.37
CA HIS A 263 -25.54 0.27 -10.18
C HIS A 263 -26.03 -0.08 -11.59
N ASP A 264 -25.40 -1.06 -12.24
CA ASP A 264 -25.80 -1.52 -13.58
C ASP A 264 -27.19 -2.16 -13.55
N THR A 265 -27.51 -2.92 -12.50
CA THR A 265 -28.85 -3.49 -12.28
C THR A 265 -29.90 -2.40 -12.13
N LEU A 266 -29.64 -1.37 -11.32
CA LEU A 266 -30.53 -0.21 -11.15
C LEU A 266 -30.74 0.50 -12.49
N LYS A 267 -29.67 0.70 -13.27
CA LYS A 267 -29.77 1.31 -14.61
C LYS A 267 -30.69 0.53 -15.53
N GLN A 268 -30.55 -0.80 -15.57
CA GLN A 268 -31.42 -1.68 -16.36
C GLN A 268 -32.88 -1.60 -15.90
N GLN A 269 -33.12 -1.64 -14.59
CA GLN A 269 -34.46 -1.55 -14.02
C GLN A 269 -35.17 -0.21 -14.30
N VAL A 270 -34.41 0.88 -14.42
CA VAL A 270 -34.95 2.22 -14.68
C VAL A 270 -35.17 2.49 -16.18
N TRP A 271 -34.25 2.05 -17.05
CA TRP A 271 -34.20 2.49 -18.45
C TRP A 271 -34.43 1.40 -19.50
N GLU A 272 -34.21 0.13 -19.17
CA GLU A 272 -34.22 -0.97 -20.15
C GLU A 272 -35.43 -1.91 -19.96
N LYS A 273 -36.47 -1.45 -19.24
CA LYS A 273 -37.73 -2.17 -19.09
C LYS A 273 -38.64 -2.02 -20.31
#